data_AF-A0A356ANU0-F1
#
_entry.id   AF-A0A356ANU0-F1
#
_cell.length_a   1.000
_cell.length_b   1.000
_cell.length_c   1.000
_cell.angle_alpha   90.00
_cell.angle_beta   90.00
_cell.angle_gamma   90.00
#
_symmetry.space_group_name_H-M   'P 1'
#
loop_
_entity.id
_entity.type
_entity.pdbx_description
1 polymer ?
#
loop_
_entity_poly.entity_id
_entity_poly.type
_entity_poly.pdbx_seq_one_letter_code
_entity_poly.pdbx_strand_id
1 'polypeptide(L)'
;MKLKDLLVGLEYTCSDGVDVPITDLVYDSRKISPGCVFVCLRGSSADGHVFAAQAAEKGAAAIVAEEPVEADAPVVMVKDTRYALAVMSAAYFGHPAQRMKTIGVTGTKGKTTTCYMIRSILESAGLRTGIIGTIGAVIGDRVAPTENTTPESYEVQHFMKTMADEGCRCVVMEASSIGLKAHRTSGFTFDIGLFTNFSPDHIGGNEHASLAEYMECKSRLFRQCRIGVVNIDDENWEGVLKGHTCSLETYGFSKDAALRAENEKLISRAGYLGVSFDLKGQLDFPVKVDIPGKFSVYNALAAIAVCRHFPVTEQNILDGLNSVKVKGRVEPVPVPGHYTLLIDYAHNAVSMENILETLREYHPHRLICMFGAGGNRAKSRRYEMGEVSGRLSDLSVVTADNSRFEDVMDIIADIKTGLAKTDGKYVVIPDRREAIRYCIENAQDGDIIVLAGKGHEDYQEIRGVKRHFDEREVVADILKELGKA
;
A
#
# COMPACT_ATOMS: atom_id res chain seq x y z
N MET A 1 -8.33 -4.82 -32.30
CA MET A 1 -7.32 -5.89 -32.13
C MET A 1 -8.02 -7.23 -32.35
N LYS A 2 -7.33 -8.29 -32.77
CA LYS A 2 -7.94 -9.63 -32.89
C LYS A 2 -7.61 -10.49 -31.67
N LEU A 3 -8.45 -11.48 -31.37
CA LEU A 3 -8.25 -12.37 -30.23
C LEU A 3 -6.88 -13.07 -30.26
N LYS A 4 -6.43 -13.54 -31.43
CA LYS A 4 -5.09 -14.13 -31.59
C LYS A 4 -3.94 -13.22 -31.17
N ASP A 5 -4.09 -11.90 -31.28
CA ASP A 5 -3.05 -10.94 -30.91
C ASP A 5 -2.93 -10.83 -29.38
N LEU A 6 -4.03 -11.13 -28.66
CA LEU A 6 -4.09 -11.12 -27.19
C LEU A 6 -3.56 -12.42 -26.58
N LEU A 7 -3.60 -13.52 -27.32
CA LEU A 7 -3.20 -14.86 -26.87
C LEU A 7 -1.71 -15.17 -27.10
N VAL A 8 -0.93 -14.20 -27.58
CA VAL A 8 0.49 -14.38 -27.83
C VAL A 8 1.22 -14.71 -26.53
N GLY A 9 1.95 -15.84 -26.53
CA GLY A 9 2.70 -16.31 -25.35
C GLY A 9 1.87 -17.13 -24.36
N LEU A 10 0.58 -17.39 -24.64
CA LEU A 10 -0.25 -18.32 -23.89
C LEU A 10 -0.30 -19.69 -24.56
N GLU A 11 -0.26 -20.75 -23.75
CA GLU A 11 -0.67 -22.08 -24.16
C GLU A 11 -2.20 -22.20 -24.03
N TYR A 12 -2.89 -22.54 -25.12
CA TYR A 12 -4.35 -22.63 -25.14
C TYR A 12 -4.87 -23.61 -26.18
N THR A 13 -6.15 -23.97 -26.05
CA THR A 13 -6.97 -24.57 -27.13
C THR A 13 -8.22 -23.71 -27.37
N CYS A 14 -8.80 -23.76 -28.56
CA CYS A 14 -9.99 -22.95 -28.90
C CYS A 14 -11.00 -23.75 -29.72
N SER A 15 -12.31 -23.59 -29.42
CA SER A 15 -13.40 -24.33 -30.10
C SER A 15 -13.63 -23.90 -31.56
N ASP A 16 -13.73 -22.59 -31.80
CA ASP A 16 -14.25 -22.03 -33.08
C ASP A 16 -13.30 -20.99 -33.72
N GLY A 17 -12.03 -20.99 -33.29
CA GLY A 17 -10.96 -20.16 -33.84
C GLY A 17 -10.74 -18.83 -33.13
N VAL A 18 -9.67 -18.13 -33.51
CA VAL A 18 -9.16 -16.94 -32.80
C VAL A 18 -9.07 -15.68 -33.67
N ASP A 19 -9.65 -15.71 -34.88
CA ASP A 19 -9.63 -14.57 -35.81
C ASP A 19 -10.84 -13.63 -35.64
N VAL A 20 -11.27 -13.41 -34.39
CA VAL A 20 -12.41 -12.54 -34.04
C VAL A 20 -11.94 -11.16 -33.55
N PRO A 21 -12.62 -10.07 -33.93
CA PRO A 21 -12.29 -8.72 -33.44
C PRO A 21 -12.73 -8.55 -31.97
N ILE A 22 -11.84 -7.99 -31.16
CA ILE A 22 -12.06 -7.75 -29.74
C ILE A 22 -12.13 -6.26 -29.46
N THR A 23 -13.16 -5.85 -28.70
CA THR A 23 -13.40 -4.47 -28.27
C THR A 23 -12.91 -4.17 -26.85
N ASP A 24 -12.88 -5.17 -25.96
CA ASP A 24 -12.43 -5.02 -24.57
C ASP A 24 -12.12 -6.39 -23.92
N LEU A 25 -11.49 -6.36 -22.73
CA LEU A 25 -11.34 -7.52 -21.85
C LEU A 25 -12.16 -7.31 -20.58
N VAL A 26 -13.05 -8.25 -20.27
CA VAL A 26 -13.96 -8.15 -19.13
C VAL A 26 -13.83 -9.37 -18.24
N TYR A 27 -13.70 -9.17 -16.93
CA TYR A 27 -13.65 -10.24 -15.92
C TYR A 27 -14.74 -10.08 -14.85
N ASP A 28 -15.67 -9.14 -15.05
CA ASP A 28 -16.85 -8.90 -14.21
C ASP A 28 -18.11 -9.05 -15.07
N SER A 29 -18.95 -10.05 -14.76
CA SER A 29 -20.14 -10.37 -15.57
C SER A 29 -21.18 -9.24 -15.65
N ARG A 30 -21.08 -8.25 -14.76
CA ARG A 30 -21.92 -7.04 -14.76
C ARG A 30 -21.46 -6.00 -15.80
N LYS A 31 -20.22 -6.11 -16.31
CA LYS A 31 -19.61 -5.18 -17.27
C LYS A 31 -19.50 -5.73 -18.69
N ILE A 32 -20.08 -6.91 -18.96
CA ILE A 32 -20.05 -7.53 -20.29
C ILE A 32 -20.69 -6.60 -21.31
N SER A 33 -20.02 -6.46 -22.45
CA SER A 33 -20.47 -5.61 -23.56
C SER A 33 -20.21 -6.29 -24.91
N PRO A 34 -20.97 -5.94 -25.97
CA PRO A 34 -20.78 -6.55 -27.28
C PRO A 34 -19.34 -6.44 -27.79
N GLY A 35 -18.79 -7.56 -28.24
CA GLY A 35 -17.43 -7.66 -28.79
C GLY A 35 -16.31 -7.87 -27.77
N CYS A 36 -16.61 -7.89 -26.46
CA CYS A 36 -15.58 -8.12 -25.45
C CYS A 36 -15.15 -9.59 -25.39
N VAL A 37 -13.97 -9.86 -24.84
CA VAL A 37 -13.65 -11.19 -24.30
C VAL A 37 -14.10 -11.23 -22.84
N PHE A 38 -14.84 -12.26 -22.46
CA PHE A 38 -15.13 -12.52 -21.05
C PHE A 38 -14.15 -13.54 -20.48
N VAL A 39 -13.39 -13.16 -19.45
CA VAL A 39 -12.43 -14.04 -18.76
C VAL A 39 -13.05 -14.56 -17.47
N CYS A 40 -13.26 -15.86 -17.40
CA CYS A 40 -13.90 -16.54 -16.28
C CYS A 40 -12.94 -16.67 -15.09
N LEU A 41 -12.91 -15.66 -14.21
CA LEU A 41 -12.11 -15.73 -12.99
C LEU A 41 -12.84 -16.43 -11.86
N ARG A 42 -12.12 -17.26 -11.10
CA ARG A 42 -12.60 -17.76 -9.80
C ARG A 42 -12.31 -16.73 -8.69
N GLY A 43 -13.38 -16.16 -8.12
CA GLY A 43 -13.32 -15.21 -7.02
C GLY A 43 -13.68 -15.85 -5.68
N SER A 44 -13.57 -15.07 -4.59
CA SER A 44 -13.97 -15.52 -3.24
C SER A 44 -15.49 -15.59 -3.04
N SER A 45 -16.25 -14.85 -3.85
CA SER A 45 -17.71 -14.72 -3.74
C SER A 45 -18.48 -15.38 -4.87
N ALA A 46 -17.85 -15.59 -6.02
CA ALA A 46 -18.48 -16.16 -7.21
C ALA A 46 -17.42 -16.81 -8.12
N ASP A 47 -17.84 -17.82 -8.87
CA ASP A 47 -17.05 -18.42 -9.95
C ASP A 47 -17.49 -17.83 -11.29
N GLY A 48 -16.56 -17.24 -12.04
CA GLY A 48 -16.82 -16.63 -13.35
C GLY A 48 -17.35 -17.62 -14.40
N HIS A 49 -17.00 -18.91 -14.29
CA HIS A 49 -17.36 -19.93 -15.28
C HIS A 49 -18.86 -20.13 -15.42
N VAL A 50 -19.62 -19.94 -14.33
CA VAL A 50 -21.09 -20.07 -14.33
C VAL A 50 -21.77 -18.98 -15.18
N PHE A 51 -21.06 -17.92 -15.53
CA PHE A 51 -21.56 -16.81 -16.35
C PHE A 51 -21.17 -16.91 -17.82
N ALA A 52 -20.48 -17.98 -18.27
CA ALA A 52 -20.00 -18.12 -19.65
C ALA A 52 -21.13 -18.07 -20.70
N ALA A 53 -22.19 -18.85 -20.52
CA ALA A 53 -23.36 -18.84 -21.41
C ALA A 53 -24.02 -17.45 -21.46
N GLN A 54 -24.26 -16.85 -20.29
CA GLN A 54 -24.80 -15.49 -20.20
C GLN A 54 -23.89 -14.45 -20.89
N ALA A 55 -22.58 -14.63 -20.83
CA ALA A 55 -21.64 -13.72 -21.46
C ALA A 55 -21.74 -13.77 -22.99
N ALA A 56 -21.84 -14.96 -23.57
CA ALA A 56 -22.11 -15.14 -24.99
C ALA A 56 -23.46 -14.50 -25.39
N GLU A 57 -24.52 -14.74 -24.62
CA GLU A 57 -25.85 -14.12 -24.86
C GLU A 57 -25.80 -12.58 -24.83
N LYS A 58 -24.98 -12.00 -23.96
CA LYS A 58 -24.75 -10.54 -23.87
C LYS A 58 -23.81 -10.01 -24.96
N GLY A 59 -23.32 -10.85 -25.85
CA GLY A 59 -22.53 -10.48 -27.02
C GLY A 59 -21.02 -10.53 -26.82
N ALA A 60 -20.51 -11.26 -25.83
CA ALA A 60 -19.07 -11.53 -25.75
C ALA A 60 -18.60 -12.25 -27.02
N ALA A 61 -17.53 -11.75 -27.65
CA ALA A 61 -16.97 -12.32 -28.88
C ALA A 61 -16.14 -13.58 -28.64
N ALA A 62 -15.70 -13.81 -27.40
CA ALA A 62 -15.05 -15.05 -26.96
C ALA A 62 -15.11 -15.17 -25.43
N ILE A 63 -14.96 -16.39 -24.95
CA ILE A 63 -14.85 -16.73 -23.53
C ILE A 63 -13.46 -17.31 -23.26
N VAL A 64 -12.81 -16.91 -22.17
CA VAL A 64 -11.56 -17.53 -21.69
C VAL A 64 -11.85 -18.25 -20.39
N ALA A 65 -11.57 -19.55 -20.33
CA ALA A 65 -11.90 -20.43 -19.21
C ALA A 65 -10.74 -21.38 -18.86
N GLU A 66 -10.69 -21.84 -17.61
CA GLU A 66 -9.73 -22.86 -17.16
C GLU A 66 -10.36 -24.24 -16.92
N GLU A 67 -11.70 -24.31 -17.00
CA GLU A 67 -12.48 -25.55 -17.03
C GLU A 67 -13.55 -25.51 -18.14
N PRO A 68 -14.00 -26.66 -18.66
CA PRO A 68 -14.97 -26.69 -19.76
C PRO A 68 -16.25 -25.91 -19.43
N VAL A 69 -16.70 -25.07 -20.36
CA VAL A 69 -17.93 -24.29 -20.26
C VAL A 69 -18.74 -24.37 -21.54
N GLU A 70 -20.06 -24.28 -21.43
CA GLU A 70 -20.96 -24.16 -22.58
C GLU A 70 -21.24 -22.67 -22.84
N ALA A 71 -20.97 -22.23 -24.08
CA ALA A 71 -21.23 -20.87 -24.53
C ALA A 71 -21.37 -20.85 -26.06
N ASP A 72 -22.30 -20.05 -26.59
CA ASP A 72 -22.46 -19.82 -28.04
C ASP A 72 -21.47 -18.74 -28.53
N ALA A 73 -20.19 -18.96 -28.24
CA ALA A 73 -19.06 -18.11 -28.63
C ALA A 73 -17.77 -18.95 -28.58
N PRO A 74 -16.70 -18.58 -29.31
CA PRO A 74 -15.41 -19.25 -29.21
C PRO A 74 -14.94 -19.35 -27.75
N VAL A 75 -14.67 -20.58 -27.29
CA VAL A 75 -14.15 -20.84 -25.95
C VAL A 75 -12.66 -21.13 -26.03
N VAL A 76 -11.87 -20.25 -25.42
CA VAL A 76 -10.42 -20.39 -25.25
C VAL A 76 -10.13 -21.02 -23.90
N MET A 77 -9.66 -22.26 -23.93
CA MET A 77 -9.26 -23.02 -22.76
C MET A 77 -7.79 -22.77 -22.44
N VAL A 78 -7.52 -22.29 -21.23
CA VAL A 78 -6.17 -22.02 -20.69
C VAL A 78 -5.96 -22.80 -19.39
N LYS A 79 -4.71 -22.87 -18.93
CA LYS A 79 -4.38 -23.52 -17.64
C LYS A 79 -4.75 -22.67 -16.42
N ASP A 80 -4.64 -21.34 -16.54
CA ASP A 80 -4.89 -20.39 -15.45
C ASP A 80 -5.46 -19.09 -16.05
N THR A 81 -6.72 -18.80 -15.73
CA THR A 81 -7.45 -17.64 -16.24
C THR A 81 -6.91 -16.31 -15.71
N ARG A 82 -6.34 -16.28 -14.51
CA ARG A 82 -5.73 -15.06 -13.93
C ARG A 82 -4.43 -14.71 -14.63
N TYR A 83 -3.60 -15.72 -14.90
CA TYR A 83 -2.40 -15.53 -15.72
C TYR A 83 -2.76 -15.09 -17.14
N ALA A 84 -3.76 -15.73 -17.75
CA ALA A 84 -4.24 -15.35 -19.07
C ALA A 84 -4.73 -13.89 -19.11
N LEU A 85 -5.56 -13.46 -18.14
CA LEU A 85 -6.00 -12.07 -18.04
C LEU A 85 -4.82 -11.10 -18.00
N ALA A 86 -3.76 -11.44 -17.26
CA ALA A 86 -2.60 -10.56 -17.12
C ALA A 86 -1.80 -10.41 -18.42
N VAL A 87 -1.55 -11.52 -19.13
CA VAL A 87 -0.87 -11.51 -20.43
C VAL A 87 -1.71 -10.81 -21.49
N MET A 88 -3.01 -11.15 -21.58
CA MET A 88 -3.94 -10.54 -22.53
C MET A 88 -4.09 -9.04 -22.27
N SER A 89 -4.16 -8.60 -21.01
CA SER A 89 -4.24 -7.18 -20.66
C SER A 89 -2.97 -6.43 -21.09
N ALA A 90 -1.79 -7.03 -20.90
CA ALA A 90 -0.56 -6.43 -21.36
C ALA A 90 -0.57 -6.23 -22.89
N ALA A 91 -1.02 -7.23 -23.66
CA ALA A 91 -1.16 -7.13 -25.10
C ALA A 91 -2.21 -6.09 -25.52
N TYR A 92 -3.39 -6.11 -24.90
CA TYR A 92 -4.51 -5.21 -25.19
C TYR A 92 -4.14 -3.74 -25.03
N PHE A 93 -3.40 -3.40 -23.98
CA PHE A 93 -2.93 -2.04 -23.73
C PHE A 93 -1.60 -1.69 -24.43
N GLY A 94 -1.07 -2.58 -25.28
CA GLY A 94 0.14 -2.33 -26.07
C GLY A 94 1.43 -2.35 -25.26
N HIS A 95 1.54 -3.25 -24.29
CA HIS A 95 2.68 -3.49 -23.42
C HIS A 95 3.26 -2.22 -22.77
N PRO A 96 2.47 -1.48 -21.97
CA PRO A 96 2.88 -0.18 -21.44
C PRO A 96 4.14 -0.23 -20.57
N ALA A 97 4.44 -1.38 -19.95
CA ALA A 97 5.68 -1.63 -19.22
C ALA A 97 6.95 -1.41 -20.06
N GLN A 98 6.89 -1.54 -21.38
CA GLN A 98 8.06 -1.33 -22.26
C GLN A 98 8.38 0.15 -22.50
N ARG A 99 7.47 1.06 -22.15
CA ARG A 99 7.60 2.52 -22.40
C ARG A 99 8.14 3.29 -21.19
N MET A 100 8.30 2.63 -20.03
CA MET A 100 8.71 3.25 -18.78
C MET A 100 9.50 2.26 -17.91
N LYS A 101 10.19 2.77 -16.89
CA LYS A 101 10.81 1.91 -15.87
C LYS A 101 9.78 1.40 -14.88
N THR A 102 9.80 0.10 -14.60
CA THR A 102 8.84 -0.55 -13.70
C THR A 102 9.52 -0.99 -12.41
N ILE A 103 9.00 -0.52 -11.27
CA ILE A 103 9.52 -0.85 -9.94
C ILE A 103 8.43 -1.55 -9.14
N GLY A 104 8.69 -2.76 -8.66
CA GLY A 104 7.81 -3.48 -7.75
C GLY A 104 8.35 -3.45 -6.33
N VAL A 105 7.54 -3.04 -5.35
CA VAL A 105 7.92 -3.00 -3.93
C VAL A 105 7.10 -4.00 -3.14
N THR A 106 7.77 -4.97 -2.53
CA THR A 106 7.15 -5.97 -1.65
C THR A 106 7.77 -5.96 -0.25
N GLY A 107 7.06 -6.61 0.67
CA GLY A 107 7.40 -6.70 2.08
C GLY A 107 6.15 -6.56 2.96
N THR A 108 6.28 -6.82 4.26
CA THR A 108 5.15 -6.71 5.19
C THR A 108 4.82 -5.24 5.42
N LYS A 109 5.79 -4.42 5.84
CA LYS A 109 5.62 -2.99 6.14
C LYS A 109 6.51 -2.11 5.25
N GLY A 110 6.23 -0.81 5.20
CA GLY A 110 7.05 0.18 4.49
C GLY A 110 6.76 0.37 3.00
N LYS A 111 6.07 -0.56 2.32
CA LYS A 111 5.79 -0.48 0.86
C LYS A 111 5.31 0.90 0.40
N THR A 112 4.20 1.39 0.94
CA THR A 112 3.63 2.70 0.58
C THR A 112 4.63 3.82 0.80
N THR A 113 5.27 3.88 1.98
CA THR A 113 6.25 4.93 2.31
C THR A 113 7.43 4.92 1.34
N THR A 114 8.00 3.74 1.05
CA THR A 114 9.10 3.58 0.10
C THR A 114 8.69 3.97 -1.32
N CYS A 115 7.48 3.62 -1.78
CA CYS A 115 6.98 4.04 -3.10
C CYS A 115 6.93 5.57 -3.23
N TYR A 116 6.47 6.27 -2.20
CA TYR A 116 6.41 7.74 -2.20
C TYR A 116 7.78 8.39 -2.05
N MET A 117 8.71 7.79 -1.29
CA MET A 117 10.10 8.25 -1.26
C MET A 117 10.77 8.13 -2.63
N ILE A 118 10.61 6.98 -3.32
CA ILE A 118 11.12 6.79 -4.69
C ILE A 118 10.53 7.85 -5.62
N ARG A 119 9.20 8.01 -5.61
CA ARG A 119 8.53 9.02 -6.43
C ARG A 119 9.07 10.42 -6.15
N SER A 120 9.18 10.81 -4.89
CA SER A 120 9.61 12.16 -4.51
C SER A 120 11.04 12.45 -4.96
N ILE A 121 11.96 11.49 -4.82
CA ILE A 121 13.33 11.62 -5.33
C ILE A 121 13.34 11.76 -6.87
N LEU A 122 12.58 10.91 -7.57
CA LEU A 122 12.52 10.94 -9.03
C LEU A 122 11.87 12.24 -9.56
N GLU A 123 10.82 12.73 -8.91
CA GLU A 123 10.17 13.99 -9.28
C GLU A 123 11.06 15.20 -8.98
N SER A 124 11.86 15.19 -7.91
CA SER A 124 12.90 16.19 -7.66
C SER A 124 13.96 16.23 -8.78
N ALA A 125 14.16 15.13 -9.51
CA ALA A 125 15.01 15.06 -10.70
C ALA A 125 14.26 15.35 -12.02
N GLY A 126 13.00 15.80 -11.95
CA GLY A 126 12.16 16.08 -13.13
C GLY A 126 11.61 14.83 -13.84
N LEU A 127 11.70 13.66 -13.22
CA LEU A 127 11.19 12.39 -13.77
C LEU A 127 9.77 12.13 -13.27
N ARG A 128 8.78 12.42 -14.13
CA ARG A 128 7.37 12.09 -13.87
C ARG A 128 7.22 10.61 -13.52
N THR A 129 6.65 10.34 -12.35
CA THR A 129 6.59 9.00 -11.78
C THR A 129 5.18 8.70 -11.29
N GLY A 130 4.60 7.61 -11.79
CA GLY A 130 3.30 7.12 -11.33
C GLY A 130 3.44 6.18 -10.14
N ILE A 131 2.38 6.07 -9.33
CA ILE A 131 2.27 5.07 -8.25
C ILE A 131 1.04 4.21 -8.47
N ILE A 132 1.13 2.91 -8.21
CA ILE A 132 -0.03 2.02 -8.06
C ILE A 132 0.09 1.36 -6.68
N GLY A 133 -0.83 1.65 -5.76
CA GLY A 133 -0.70 1.18 -4.39
C GLY A 133 -1.95 1.33 -3.55
N THR A 134 -1.74 1.30 -2.24
CA THR A 134 -2.80 1.33 -1.21
C THR A 134 -3.63 2.62 -1.25
N ILE A 135 -3.00 3.75 -1.61
CA ILE A 135 -3.66 5.07 -1.68
C ILE A 135 -4.43 5.24 -3.02
N GLY A 136 -4.17 4.39 -4.01
CA GLY A 136 -4.74 4.51 -5.35
C GLY A 136 -3.66 4.43 -6.44
N ALA A 137 -4.09 4.69 -7.68
CA ALA A 137 -3.22 4.94 -8.81
C ALA A 137 -2.98 6.45 -8.94
N VAL A 138 -1.75 6.89 -8.69
CA VAL A 138 -1.38 8.30 -8.77
C VAL A 138 -0.72 8.60 -10.11
N ILE A 139 -1.31 9.49 -10.89
CA ILE A 139 -0.91 9.84 -12.25
C ILE A 139 -0.81 11.36 -12.33
N GLY A 140 0.42 11.88 -12.22
CA GLY A 140 0.66 13.30 -11.99
C GLY A 140 0.01 13.74 -10.68
N ASP A 141 -0.88 14.73 -10.74
CA ASP A 141 -1.60 15.27 -9.58
C ASP A 141 -2.94 14.55 -9.31
N ARG A 142 -3.33 13.60 -10.17
CA ARG A 142 -4.59 12.88 -10.05
C ARG A 142 -4.40 11.57 -9.30
N VAL A 143 -5.37 11.25 -8.45
CA VAL A 143 -5.46 9.95 -7.76
C VAL A 143 -6.73 9.25 -8.23
N ALA A 144 -6.58 8.12 -8.90
CA ALA A 144 -7.67 7.22 -9.23
C ALA A 144 -7.80 6.15 -8.12
N PRO A 145 -9.01 5.88 -7.61
CA PRO A 145 -9.19 4.91 -6.54
C PRO A 145 -8.87 3.49 -7.03
N THR A 146 -8.31 2.68 -6.13
CA THR A 146 -8.09 1.24 -6.33
C THR A 146 -8.85 0.47 -5.26
N GLU A 147 -9.39 -0.70 -5.62
CA GLU A 147 -10.05 -1.58 -4.63
C GLU A 147 -9.04 -2.35 -3.78
N ASN A 148 -7.83 -2.56 -4.30
CA ASN A 148 -6.78 -3.35 -3.69
C ASN A 148 -5.43 -2.62 -3.79
N THR A 149 -4.50 -2.88 -2.86
CA THR A 149 -3.11 -2.38 -2.94
C THR A 149 -2.45 -2.71 -4.27
N THR A 150 -2.67 -3.93 -4.78
CA THR A 150 -2.35 -4.30 -6.16
C THR A 150 -3.67 -4.63 -6.86
N PRO A 151 -4.18 -3.76 -7.76
CA PRO A 151 -5.46 -3.98 -8.44
C PRO A 151 -5.36 -5.12 -9.46
N GLU A 152 -6.49 -5.58 -10.03
CA GLU A 152 -6.45 -6.69 -10.98
C GLU A 152 -5.62 -6.33 -12.23
N SER A 153 -5.14 -7.36 -12.92
CA SER A 153 -4.12 -7.18 -13.97
C SER A 153 -4.58 -6.30 -15.14
N TYR A 154 -5.88 -6.26 -15.42
CA TYR A 154 -6.46 -5.32 -16.38
C TYR A 154 -6.24 -3.87 -15.93
N GLU A 155 -6.62 -3.52 -14.70
CA GLU A 155 -6.45 -2.16 -14.17
C GLU A 155 -4.97 -1.78 -14.05
N VAL A 156 -4.10 -2.71 -13.67
CA VAL A 156 -2.65 -2.48 -13.65
C VAL A 156 -2.18 -1.99 -15.02
N GLN A 157 -2.54 -2.73 -16.08
CA GLN A 157 -2.12 -2.39 -17.45
C GLN A 157 -2.81 -1.11 -17.95
N HIS A 158 -4.08 -0.90 -17.59
CA HIS A 158 -4.81 0.34 -17.88
C HIS A 158 -4.12 1.57 -17.27
N PHE A 159 -3.82 1.54 -15.96
CA PHE A 159 -3.14 2.64 -15.29
C PHE A 159 -1.74 2.86 -15.85
N MET A 160 -0.97 1.80 -16.10
CA MET A 160 0.34 1.92 -16.74
C MET A 160 0.24 2.52 -18.15
N LYS A 161 -0.79 2.19 -18.92
CA LYS A 161 -1.02 2.81 -20.24
C LYS A 161 -1.29 4.30 -20.11
N THR A 162 -2.19 4.70 -19.20
CA THR A 162 -2.50 6.11 -18.94
C THR A 162 -1.25 6.87 -18.48
N MET A 163 -0.47 6.30 -17.55
CA MET A 163 0.81 6.87 -17.11
C MET A 163 1.79 7.04 -18.29
N ALA A 164 1.91 6.03 -19.15
CA ALA A 164 2.81 6.09 -20.31
C ALA A 164 2.40 7.20 -21.28
N ASP A 165 1.10 7.36 -21.51
CA ASP A 165 0.54 8.38 -22.40
C ASP A 165 0.72 9.80 -21.84
N GLU A 166 0.73 9.94 -20.52
CA GLU A 166 0.98 11.21 -19.81
C GLU A 166 2.47 11.54 -19.61
N GLY A 167 3.34 10.69 -20.16
CA GLY A 167 4.78 10.90 -20.16
C GLY A 167 5.47 10.50 -18.85
N CYS A 168 4.84 9.68 -18.00
CA CYS A 168 5.54 9.06 -16.88
C CYS A 168 6.72 8.24 -17.39
N ARG A 169 7.90 8.49 -16.83
CA ARG A 169 9.14 7.76 -17.14
C ARG A 169 9.30 6.53 -16.27
N CYS A 170 8.57 6.48 -15.17
CA CYS A 170 8.61 5.41 -14.19
C CYS A 170 7.23 5.16 -13.58
N VAL A 171 6.99 3.90 -13.19
CA VAL A 171 5.90 3.51 -12.29
C VAL A 171 6.47 2.74 -11.11
N VAL A 172 6.04 3.11 -9.90
CA VAL A 172 6.34 2.40 -8.66
C VAL A 172 5.07 1.71 -8.17
N MET A 173 5.12 0.40 -8.01
CA MET A 173 3.97 -0.43 -7.70
C MET A 173 4.16 -1.14 -6.38
N GLU A 174 3.18 -1.03 -5.48
CA GLU A 174 3.11 -1.93 -4.32
C GLU A 174 2.73 -3.33 -4.80
N ALA A 175 3.70 -4.25 -4.84
CA ALA A 175 3.54 -5.64 -5.22
C ALA A 175 3.17 -6.47 -3.97
N SER A 176 1.88 -6.43 -3.60
CA SER A 176 1.35 -7.22 -2.47
C SER A 176 1.52 -8.72 -2.70
N SER A 177 1.66 -9.49 -1.63
CA SER A 177 1.76 -10.96 -1.72
C SER A 177 0.52 -11.57 -2.37
N ILE A 178 -0.67 -11.01 -2.12
CA ILE A 178 -1.92 -11.42 -2.77
C ILE A 178 -1.88 -11.10 -4.26
N GLY A 179 -1.41 -9.91 -4.65
CA GLY A 179 -1.25 -9.56 -6.07
C GLY A 179 -0.30 -10.49 -6.82
N LEU A 180 0.81 -10.86 -6.19
CA LEU A 180 1.78 -11.82 -6.73
C LEU A 180 1.22 -13.25 -6.78
N LYS A 181 0.43 -13.65 -5.78
CA LYS A 181 -0.30 -14.93 -5.74
C LYS A 181 -1.32 -15.04 -6.88
N ALA A 182 -2.08 -13.97 -7.09
CA ALA A 182 -3.20 -13.89 -8.03
C ALA A 182 -2.81 -13.44 -9.45
N HIS A 183 -1.52 -13.49 -9.81
CA HIS A 183 -1.01 -13.11 -11.13
C HIS A 183 -1.32 -11.67 -11.59
N ARG A 184 -1.64 -10.76 -10.66
CA ARG A 184 -2.05 -9.38 -10.98
C ARG A 184 -0.95 -8.56 -11.66
N THR A 185 0.30 -8.90 -11.38
CA THR A 185 1.47 -8.25 -11.99
C THR A 185 2.08 -9.10 -13.09
N SER A 186 1.48 -10.24 -13.46
CA SER A 186 1.99 -11.06 -14.57
C SER A 186 1.82 -10.33 -15.92
N GLY A 187 2.54 -10.76 -16.96
CA GLY A 187 2.49 -10.15 -18.30
C GLY A 187 3.60 -9.14 -18.61
N PHE A 188 4.48 -8.84 -17.66
CA PHE A 188 5.72 -8.08 -17.88
C PHE A 188 6.79 -8.46 -16.86
N THR A 189 8.03 -8.02 -17.07
CA THR A 189 9.12 -8.17 -16.11
C THR A 189 9.43 -6.81 -15.50
N PHE A 190 9.49 -6.72 -14.17
CA PHE A 190 9.91 -5.50 -13.50
C PHE A 190 11.37 -5.18 -13.84
N ASP A 191 11.69 -3.91 -14.03
CA ASP A 191 13.10 -3.50 -14.09
C ASP A 191 13.76 -3.69 -12.72
N ILE A 192 13.06 -3.32 -11.65
CA ILE A 192 13.56 -3.40 -10.27
C ILE A 192 12.49 -4.01 -9.36
N GLY A 193 12.85 -5.05 -8.60
CA GLY A 193 12.08 -5.60 -7.50
C GLY A 193 12.73 -5.22 -6.17
N LEU A 194 11.96 -4.75 -5.20
CA LEU A 194 12.44 -4.24 -3.93
C LEU A 194 11.80 -4.99 -2.76
N PHE A 195 12.61 -5.48 -1.83
CA PHE A 195 12.15 -6.13 -0.59
C PHE A 195 12.46 -5.25 0.61
N THR A 196 11.42 -4.89 1.36
CA THR A 196 11.54 -4.05 2.57
C THR A 196 11.84 -4.86 3.84
N ASN A 197 10.91 -5.72 4.24
CA ASN A 197 10.98 -6.58 5.42
C ASN A 197 9.93 -7.69 5.36
N PHE A 198 10.06 -8.68 6.25
CA PHE A 198 9.13 -9.77 6.43
C PHE A 198 8.84 -10.01 7.91
N SER A 199 7.57 -10.18 8.22
CA SER A 199 7.08 -10.56 9.55
C SER A 199 5.71 -11.20 9.42
N PRO A 200 5.28 -12.04 10.38
CA PRO A 200 3.96 -12.68 10.35
C PRO A 200 2.84 -11.65 10.20
N ASP A 201 2.12 -11.74 9.09
CA ASP A 201 0.96 -10.91 8.75
C ASP A 201 0.15 -11.67 7.69
N HIS A 202 -1.12 -11.31 7.52
CA HIS A 202 -1.99 -11.87 6.47
C HIS A 202 -2.12 -13.41 6.44
N ILE A 203 -2.08 -14.09 7.60
CA ILE A 203 -2.25 -15.55 7.70
C ILE A 203 -3.69 -15.90 8.10
N GLY A 204 -4.30 -16.81 7.35
CA GLY A 204 -5.66 -17.31 7.57
C GLY A 204 -6.72 -16.68 6.66
N GLY A 205 -7.94 -17.23 6.73
CA GLY A 205 -9.06 -16.80 5.89
C GLY A 205 -8.78 -16.96 4.39
N ASN A 206 -9.06 -15.91 3.62
CA ASN A 206 -8.90 -15.89 2.16
C ASN A 206 -7.54 -15.32 1.69
N GLU A 207 -6.57 -15.12 2.60
CA GLU A 207 -5.27 -14.54 2.27
C GLU A 207 -4.22 -15.64 2.04
N HIS A 208 -3.41 -15.98 3.05
CA HIS A 208 -2.37 -17.02 2.98
C HIS A 208 -2.66 -18.16 3.95
N ALA A 209 -2.51 -19.40 3.49
CA ALA A 209 -2.70 -20.61 4.27
C ALA A 209 -1.59 -20.83 5.31
N SER A 210 -0.40 -20.27 5.08
CA SER A 210 0.75 -20.40 5.98
C SER A 210 1.77 -19.28 5.76
N LEU A 211 2.67 -19.10 6.72
CA LEU A 211 3.81 -18.18 6.59
C LEU A 211 4.73 -18.56 5.42
N ALA A 212 4.86 -19.86 5.14
CA ALA A 212 5.62 -20.38 4.02
C ALA A 212 5.00 -19.98 2.66
N GLU A 213 3.67 -20.06 2.53
CA GLU A 213 2.97 -19.56 1.34
C GLU A 213 3.14 -18.04 1.19
N TYR A 214 3.01 -17.29 2.28
CA TYR A 214 3.17 -15.84 2.27
C TYR A 214 4.58 -15.42 1.79
N MET A 215 5.62 -16.11 2.26
CA MET A 215 7.01 -15.90 1.83
C MET A 215 7.22 -16.28 0.37
N GLU A 216 6.72 -17.44 -0.05
CA GLU A 216 6.80 -17.89 -1.45
C GLU A 216 6.06 -16.95 -2.41
N CYS A 217 4.94 -16.35 -1.98
CA CYS A 217 4.25 -15.37 -2.81
C CYS A 217 5.09 -14.11 -3.01
N LYS A 218 5.81 -13.62 -1.99
CA LYS A 218 6.73 -12.48 -2.15
C LYS A 218 7.93 -12.82 -3.01
N SER A 219 8.46 -14.05 -2.91
CA SER A 219 9.63 -14.48 -3.69
C SER A 219 9.41 -14.42 -5.20
N ARG A 220 8.15 -14.56 -5.65
CA ARG A 220 7.76 -14.41 -7.06
C ARG A 220 8.21 -13.10 -7.67
N LEU A 221 8.24 -11.99 -6.92
CA LEU A 221 8.73 -10.70 -7.44
C LEU A 221 10.18 -10.80 -7.95
N PHE A 222 11.04 -11.53 -7.24
CA PHE A 222 12.46 -11.68 -7.54
C PHE A 222 12.75 -12.72 -8.64
N ARG A 223 11.73 -13.48 -9.05
CA ARG A 223 11.71 -14.30 -10.27
C ARG A 223 11.17 -13.51 -11.47
N GLN A 224 10.60 -12.33 -11.20
CA GLN A 224 9.90 -11.49 -12.16
C GLN A 224 10.51 -10.07 -12.24
N CYS A 225 11.76 -9.89 -11.82
CA CYS A 225 12.49 -8.64 -11.97
C CYS A 225 13.89 -8.86 -12.58
N ARG A 226 14.49 -7.79 -13.11
CA ARG A 226 15.87 -7.80 -13.62
C ARG A 226 16.89 -7.55 -12.51
N ILE A 227 16.61 -6.57 -11.65
CA ILE A 227 17.43 -6.20 -10.49
C ILE A 227 16.60 -6.38 -9.22
N GLY A 228 17.15 -7.06 -8.22
CA GLY A 228 16.58 -7.22 -6.89
C GLY A 228 17.32 -6.35 -5.89
N VAL A 229 16.63 -5.39 -5.28
CA VAL A 229 17.15 -4.56 -4.19
C VAL A 229 16.60 -5.10 -2.86
N VAL A 230 17.48 -5.42 -1.91
CA VAL A 230 17.12 -6.28 -0.78
C VAL A 230 17.68 -5.75 0.53
N ASN A 231 16.83 -5.65 1.55
CA ASN A 231 17.25 -5.42 2.92
C ASN A 231 17.90 -6.68 3.49
N ILE A 232 19.21 -6.66 3.75
CA ILE A 232 19.94 -7.83 4.29
C ILE A 232 19.97 -7.89 5.82
N ASP A 233 19.46 -6.86 6.50
CA ASP A 233 19.30 -6.89 7.95
C ASP A 233 18.06 -7.67 8.39
N ASP A 234 17.10 -7.89 7.47
CA ASP A 234 15.93 -8.71 7.74
C ASP A 234 16.30 -10.18 7.62
N GLU A 235 16.20 -10.95 8.70
CA GLU A 235 16.58 -12.37 8.77
C GLU A 235 15.92 -13.27 7.69
N ASN A 236 14.81 -12.83 7.09
CA ASN A 236 14.06 -13.60 6.11
C ASN A 236 14.47 -13.31 4.65
N TRP A 237 15.47 -12.44 4.42
CA TRP A 237 15.84 -12.00 3.07
C TRP A 237 16.20 -13.18 2.15
N GLU A 238 16.91 -14.19 2.66
CA GLU A 238 17.28 -15.40 1.89
C GLU A 238 16.04 -16.19 1.45
N GLY A 239 15.04 -16.30 2.33
CA GLY A 239 13.79 -16.98 2.04
C GLY A 239 12.99 -16.29 0.94
N VAL A 240 12.95 -14.96 0.97
CA VAL A 240 12.31 -14.15 -0.08
C VAL A 240 13.07 -14.21 -1.40
N LEU A 241 14.39 -14.40 -1.39
CA LEU A 241 15.18 -14.58 -2.60
C LEU A 241 15.20 -16.01 -3.14
N LYS A 242 14.49 -16.95 -2.52
CA LYS A 242 14.49 -18.35 -2.97
C LYS A 242 14.08 -18.47 -4.45
N GLY A 243 15.02 -18.92 -5.28
CA GLY A 243 14.83 -19.10 -6.71
C GLY A 243 14.82 -17.80 -7.52
N HIS A 244 15.34 -16.70 -6.98
CA HIS A 244 15.47 -15.44 -7.73
C HIS A 244 16.25 -15.64 -9.04
N THR A 245 15.91 -14.83 -10.04
CA THR A 245 16.56 -14.83 -11.35
C THR A 245 17.24 -13.49 -11.67
N CYS A 246 17.11 -12.52 -10.77
CA CYS A 246 17.64 -11.17 -10.90
C CYS A 246 19.09 -11.05 -10.39
N SER A 247 19.81 -10.01 -10.82
CA SER A 247 21.02 -9.54 -10.13
C SER A 247 20.64 -8.88 -8.81
N LEU A 248 21.51 -8.94 -7.80
CA LEU A 248 21.18 -8.45 -6.45
C LEU A 248 21.99 -7.21 -6.05
N GLU A 249 21.31 -6.29 -5.37
CA GLU A 249 21.87 -5.14 -4.66
C GLU A 249 21.35 -5.14 -3.22
N THR A 250 22.21 -4.84 -2.26
CA THR A 250 21.89 -4.97 -0.84
C THR A 250 21.90 -3.61 -0.14
N TYR A 251 20.99 -3.45 0.81
CA TYR A 251 20.97 -2.31 1.71
C TYR A 251 20.69 -2.72 3.16
N GLY A 252 21.04 -1.85 4.12
CA GLY A 252 20.79 -2.09 5.54
C GLY A 252 21.68 -1.23 6.46
N PHE A 253 21.74 -1.55 7.74
CA PHE A 253 22.75 -1.06 8.68
C PHE A 253 23.96 -2.00 8.73
N SER A 254 23.83 -3.24 8.24
CA SER A 254 24.97 -4.16 8.12
C SER A 254 26.11 -3.55 7.31
N LYS A 255 27.33 -3.75 7.80
CA LYS A 255 28.57 -3.39 7.10
C LYS A 255 28.73 -4.11 5.76
N ASP A 256 28.06 -5.25 5.59
CA ASP A 256 28.11 -6.08 4.38
C ASP A 256 27.10 -5.60 3.31
N ALA A 257 26.28 -4.60 3.63
CA ALA A 257 25.36 -4.00 2.68
C ALA A 257 26.09 -3.03 1.73
N ALA A 258 25.76 -3.10 0.43
CA ALA A 258 26.36 -2.24 -0.59
C ALA A 258 26.00 -0.75 -0.41
N LEU A 259 24.81 -0.48 0.15
CA LEU A 259 24.38 0.83 0.60
C LEU A 259 23.94 0.73 2.05
N ARG A 260 24.54 1.53 2.94
CA ARG A 260 24.23 1.41 4.36
C ARG A 260 24.07 2.73 5.09
N ALA A 261 23.40 2.67 6.23
CA ALA A 261 23.28 3.78 7.16
C ALA A 261 24.22 3.58 8.35
N GLU A 262 24.90 4.66 8.75
CA GLU A 262 25.68 4.76 9.98
C GLU A 262 25.27 6.02 10.76
N ASN A 263 25.61 6.10 12.05
CA ASN A 263 25.42 7.28 12.91
C ASN A 263 23.99 7.86 12.89
N GLU A 264 22.97 6.99 13.01
CA GLU A 264 21.58 7.44 13.03
C GLU A 264 21.27 8.31 14.24
N LYS A 265 20.48 9.35 14.02
CA LYS A 265 20.02 10.29 15.06
C LYS A 265 18.57 10.65 14.81
N LEU A 266 17.74 10.45 15.84
CA LEU A 266 16.37 10.95 15.84
C LEU A 266 16.39 12.48 16.02
N ILE A 267 15.61 13.17 15.20
CA ILE A 267 15.49 14.63 15.23
C ILE A 267 14.13 14.98 15.83
N SER A 268 14.14 15.64 16.99
CA SER A 268 12.95 16.15 17.66
C SER A 268 13.05 17.67 17.85
N ARG A 269 12.06 18.41 17.36
CA ARG A 269 11.86 19.84 17.67
C ARG A 269 10.37 20.16 17.57
N ALA A 270 9.93 21.30 18.10
CA ALA A 270 8.52 21.68 18.07
C ALA A 270 7.92 21.57 16.66
N GLY A 271 6.85 20.76 16.52
CA GLY A 271 6.14 20.53 15.27
C GLY A 271 6.88 19.68 14.22
N TYR A 272 8.00 19.04 14.57
CA TYR A 272 8.81 18.27 13.62
C TYR A 272 9.47 17.05 14.27
N LEU A 273 9.26 15.88 13.66
CA LEU A 273 9.97 14.65 13.99
C LEU A 273 10.57 14.07 12.71
N GLY A 274 11.85 13.74 12.75
CA GLY A 274 12.55 13.14 11.62
C GLY A 274 13.71 12.26 12.05
N VAL A 275 14.52 11.85 11.09
CA VAL A 275 15.76 11.11 11.33
C VAL A 275 16.87 11.61 10.42
N SER A 276 18.10 11.57 10.91
CA SER A 276 19.30 11.73 10.08
C SER A 276 20.22 10.53 10.22
N PHE A 277 20.99 10.25 9.18
CA PHE A 277 22.02 9.21 9.18
C PHE A 277 23.10 9.54 8.15
N ASP A 278 24.27 8.94 8.28
CA ASP A 278 25.31 8.99 7.26
C ASP A 278 25.10 7.85 6.27
N LEU A 279 24.85 8.17 5.00
CA LEU A 279 24.81 7.18 3.93
C LEU A 279 26.24 6.78 3.59
N LYS A 280 26.51 5.47 3.51
CA LYS A 280 27.84 4.91 3.20
C LYS A 280 27.75 3.78 2.17
N GLY A 281 28.91 3.43 1.60
CA GLY A 281 29.06 2.34 0.64
C GLY A 281 29.20 2.87 -0.78
N GLN A 282 28.26 2.51 -1.66
CA GLN A 282 28.25 3.00 -3.05
C GLN A 282 27.99 4.50 -3.19
N LEU A 283 27.44 5.14 -2.16
CA LEU A 283 27.28 6.59 -2.04
C LEU A 283 27.76 7.00 -0.65
N ASP A 284 28.22 8.24 -0.49
CA ASP A 284 28.74 8.76 0.77
C ASP A 284 28.35 10.23 0.99
N PHE A 285 27.31 10.47 1.80
CA PHE A 285 26.85 11.81 2.21
C PHE A 285 25.84 11.72 3.36
N PRO A 286 25.65 12.79 4.17
CA PRO A 286 24.64 12.81 5.22
C PRO A 286 23.22 12.93 4.64
N VAL A 287 22.28 12.18 5.19
CA VAL A 287 20.86 12.18 4.77
C VAL A 287 19.97 12.62 5.93
N LYS A 288 18.91 13.35 5.59
CA LYS A 288 17.81 13.69 6.50
C LYS A 288 16.49 13.26 5.87
N VAL A 289 15.59 12.72 6.70
CA VAL A 289 14.27 12.26 6.28
C VAL A 289 13.23 12.89 7.19
N ASP A 290 12.23 13.52 6.60
CA ASP A 290 11.10 14.17 7.32
C ASP A 290 9.99 13.17 7.69
N ILE A 291 10.40 11.95 8.07
CA ILE A 291 9.53 10.89 8.54
C ILE A 291 10.23 10.25 9.73
N PRO A 292 9.57 10.18 10.91
CA PRO A 292 10.22 9.70 12.10
C PRO A 292 10.40 8.17 12.12
N GLY A 293 11.32 7.73 12.97
CA GLY A 293 11.58 6.33 13.30
C GLY A 293 12.71 5.68 12.52
N LYS A 294 13.36 4.69 13.13
CA LYS A 294 14.44 3.93 12.49
C LYS A 294 14.01 3.24 11.19
N PHE A 295 12.76 2.80 11.08
CA PHE A 295 12.22 2.20 9.86
C PHE A 295 12.25 3.15 8.66
N SER A 296 12.21 4.47 8.87
CA SER A 296 12.26 5.44 7.77
C SER A 296 13.66 5.50 7.16
N VAL A 297 14.72 5.18 7.92
CA VAL A 297 16.08 4.98 7.40
C VAL A 297 16.13 3.80 6.43
N TYR A 298 15.56 2.64 6.81
CA TYR A 298 15.47 1.50 5.88
C TYR A 298 14.69 1.85 4.61
N ASN A 299 13.56 2.54 4.74
CA ASN A 299 12.76 2.96 3.58
C ASN A 299 13.52 3.97 2.70
N ALA A 300 14.31 4.87 3.29
CA ALA A 300 15.13 5.83 2.57
C ALA A 300 16.30 5.13 1.84
N LEU A 301 17.02 4.22 2.51
CA LEU A 301 18.05 3.39 1.88
C LEU A 301 17.49 2.60 0.69
N ALA A 302 16.31 2.00 0.87
CA ALA A 302 15.59 1.28 -0.18
C ALA A 302 15.27 2.19 -1.38
N ALA A 303 14.75 3.39 -1.11
CA ALA A 303 14.43 4.37 -2.14
C ALA A 303 15.69 4.86 -2.88
N ILE A 304 16.76 5.21 -2.15
CA ILE A 304 18.05 5.63 -2.71
C ILE A 304 18.64 4.52 -3.60
N ALA A 305 18.62 3.28 -3.11
CA ALA A 305 19.16 2.13 -3.84
C ALA A 305 18.43 1.92 -5.18
N VAL A 306 17.11 2.14 -5.23
CA VAL A 306 16.34 2.12 -6.48
C VAL A 306 16.65 3.34 -7.35
N CYS A 307 16.64 4.54 -6.76
CA CYS A 307 16.79 5.80 -7.50
C CYS A 307 18.19 5.96 -8.15
N ARG A 308 19.23 5.26 -7.67
CA ARG A 308 20.56 5.25 -8.32
C ARG A 308 20.52 4.80 -9.79
N HIS A 309 19.50 4.03 -10.17
CA HIS A 309 19.31 3.51 -11.53
C HIS A 309 18.74 4.57 -12.49
N PHE A 310 18.63 5.81 -12.03
CA PHE A 310 18.11 6.97 -12.74
C PHE A 310 19.13 8.12 -12.69
N PRO A 311 19.04 9.11 -13.59
CA PRO A 311 19.92 10.28 -13.59
C PRO A 311 19.56 11.26 -12.45
N VAL A 312 19.67 10.80 -11.21
CA VAL A 312 19.44 11.58 -9.99
C VAL A 312 20.77 12.08 -9.43
N THR A 313 20.79 13.31 -8.94
CA THR A 313 21.92 13.86 -8.19
C THR A 313 21.74 13.63 -6.69
N GLU A 314 22.82 13.79 -5.91
CA GLU A 314 22.76 13.84 -4.45
C GLU A 314 21.72 14.84 -3.96
N GLN A 315 21.70 16.05 -4.54
CA GLN A 315 20.74 17.08 -4.15
C GLN A 315 19.28 16.63 -4.42
N ASN A 316 19.00 15.93 -5.53
CA ASN A 316 17.65 15.43 -5.79
C ASN A 316 17.23 14.38 -4.75
N ILE A 317 18.16 13.55 -4.27
CA ILE A 317 17.90 12.58 -3.20
C ILE A 317 17.54 13.32 -1.91
N LEU A 318 18.35 14.31 -1.51
CA LEU A 318 18.13 15.10 -0.31
C LEU A 318 16.80 15.86 -0.35
N ASP A 319 16.53 16.53 -1.47
CA ASP A 319 15.29 17.31 -1.66
C ASP A 319 14.05 16.41 -1.67
N GLY A 320 14.12 15.24 -2.32
CA GLY A 320 13.04 14.26 -2.32
C GLY A 320 12.75 13.72 -0.91
N LEU A 321 13.77 13.25 -0.19
CA LEU A 321 13.58 12.69 1.15
C LEU A 321 13.17 13.73 2.20
N ASN A 322 13.48 15.01 1.99
CA ASN A 322 13.07 16.10 2.87
C ASN A 322 11.67 16.65 2.54
N SER A 323 11.16 16.44 1.33
CA SER A 323 9.84 16.94 0.90
C SER A 323 8.75 15.86 0.86
N VAL A 324 9.13 14.58 0.92
CA VAL A 324 8.19 13.47 0.86
C VAL A 324 7.16 13.56 1.99
N LYS A 325 5.89 13.54 1.60
CA LYS A 325 4.74 13.37 2.49
C LYS A 325 3.91 12.22 1.99
N VAL A 326 3.50 11.35 2.90
CA VAL A 326 2.71 10.17 2.57
C VAL A 326 1.38 10.30 3.27
N LYS A 327 0.31 10.51 2.49
CA LYS A 327 -1.04 10.70 3.02
C LYS A 327 -1.36 9.55 4.00
N GLY A 328 -1.54 9.87 5.27
CA GLY A 328 -1.97 8.95 6.32
C GLY A 328 -0.91 8.00 6.87
N ARG A 329 0.38 8.28 6.65
CA ARG A 329 1.51 7.49 7.20
C ARG A 329 2.44 8.40 7.97
N VAL A 330 2.26 8.44 9.29
CA VAL A 330 2.95 9.35 10.22
C VAL A 330 2.99 10.78 9.68
N GLU A 331 1.85 11.22 9.14
CA GLU A 331 1.75 12.48 8.41
C GLU A 331 1.68 13.63 9.41
N PRO A 332 2.64 14.57 9.39
CA PRO A 332 2.59 15.74 10.26
C PRO A 332 1.48 16.68 9.81
N VAL A 333 0.63 17.08 10.76
CA VAL A 333 -0.39 18.11 10.56
C VAL A 333 0.09 19.41 11.23
N PRO A 334 0.13 20.54 10.49
CA PRO A 334 0.55 21.82 11.06
C PRO A 334 -0.31 22.22 12.26
N VAL A 335 0.35 22.62 13.34
CA VAL A 335 -0.27 23.15 14.56
C VAL A 335 0.54 24.35 15.05
N PRO A 336 -0.09 25.37 15.68
CA PRO A 336 0.61 26.60 16.08
C PRO A 336 1.36 26.49 17.41
N GLY A 337 1.21 25.38 18.15
CA GLY A 337 1.81 25.18 19.47
C GLY A 337 3.15 24.42 19.43
N HIS A 338 3.81 24.31 20.58
CA HIS A 338 5.05 23.54 20.72
C HIS A 338 4.82 22.04 20.94
N TYR A 339 3.90 21.45 20.19
CA TYR A 339 3.60 20.02 20.20
C TYR A 339 3.54 19.48 18.77
N THR A 340 3.52 18.16 18.63
CA THR A 340 3.44 17.50 17.33
C THR A 340 2.10 16.78 17.20
N LEU A 341 1.42 16.95 16.06
CA LEU A 341 0.20 16.23 15.70
C LEU A 341 0.45 15.41 14.43
N LEU A 342 0.18 14.11 14.51
CA LEU A 342 0.43 13.14 13.44
C LEU A 342 -0.85 12.38 13.09
N ILE A 343 -1.04 12.07 11.80
CA ILE A 343 -2.09 11.15 11.33
C ILE A 343 -1.44 9.85 10.85
N ASP A 344 -1.92 8.70 11.33
CA ASP A 344 -1.42 7.39 10.91
C ASP A 344 -2.53 6.33 10.71
N TYR A 345 -2.32 5.43 9.75
CA TYR A 345 -3.24 4.34 9.40
C TYR A 345 -3.12 3.09 10.30
N ALA A 346 -2.42 3.17 11.44
CA ALA A 346 -2.34 2.10 12.41
C ALA A 346 -3.74 1.71 12.96
N HIS A 347 -4.32 0.64 12.41
CA HIS A 347 -5.71 0.20 12.65
C HIS A 347 -5.78 -1.22 13.25
N ASN A 348 -4.66 -1.74 13.73
CA ASN A 348 -4.56 -2.99 14.48
C ASN A 348 -3.43 -2.90 15.53
N ALA A 349 -3.45 -3.80 16.51
CA ALA A 349 -2.53 -3.77 17.65
C ALA A 349 -1.06 -3.75 17.25
N VAL A 350 -0.64 -4.59 16.30
CA VAL A 350 0.75 -4.64 15.83
C VAL A 350 1.18 -3.32 15.19
N SER A 351 0.35 -2.75 14.31
CA SER A 351 0.67 -1.45 13.69
C SER A 351 0.67 -0.30 14.69
N MET A 352 -0.19 -0.36 15.70
CA MET A 352 -0.29 0.64 16.77
C MET A 352 0.92 0.56 17.70
N GLU A 353 1.32 -0.65 18.10
CA GLU A 353 2.51 -0.88 18.93
C GLU A 353 3.75 -0.30 18.26
N ASN A 354 4.00 -0.67 17.00
CA ASN A 354 5.14 -0.17 16.24
C ASN A 354 5.21 1.37 16.18
N ILE A 355 4.08 2.04 15.92
CA ILE A 355 4.09 3.51 15.85
C ILE A 355 4.24 4.15 17.23
N LEU A 356 3.60 3.61 18.27
CA LEU A 356 3.72 4.18 19.61
C LEU A 356 5.12 3.97 20.21
N GLU A 357 5.73 2.80 20.00
CA GLU A 357 7.13 2.55 20.39
C GLU A 357 8.08 3.51 19.66
N THR A 358 7.89 3.67 18.34
CA THR A 358 8.67 4.63 17.55
C THR A 358 8.56 6.05 18.11
N LEU A 359 7.34 6.51 18.42
CA LEU A 359 7.12 7.86 18.92
C LEU A 359 7.67 8.04 20.35
N ARG A 360 7.73 6.97 21.16
CA ARG A 360 8.36 7.00 22.49
C ARG A 360 9.87 7.24 22.43
N GLU A 361 10.55 6.79 21.38
CA GLU A 361 12.00 7.03 21.21
C GLU A 361 12.33 8.53 21.08
N TYR A 362 11.36 9.37 20.71
CA TYR A 362 11.51 10.82 20.63
C TYR A 362 11.37 11.53 21.99
N HIS A 363 11.19 10.77 23.08
CA HIS A 363 11.03 11.27 24.45
C HIS A 363 10.01 12.41 24.58
N PRO A 364 8.74 12.21 24.13
CA PRO A 364 7.70 13.22 24.28
C PRO A 364 7.43 13.54 25.75
N HIS A 365 6.94 14.76 26.01
CA HIS A 365 6.39 15.10 27.31
C HIS A 365 5.20 14.20 27.66
N ARG A 366 4.26 14.06 26.73
CA ARG A 366 3.21 13.03 26.74
C ARG A 366 3.02 12.45 25.34
N LEU A 367 2.84 11.15 25.26
CA LEU A 367 2.36 10.47 24.07
C LEU A 367 0.84 10.27 24.18
N ILE A 368 0.09 10.95 23.31
CA ILE A 368 -1.37 10.88 23.25
C ILE A 368 -1.79 10.08 22.02
N CYS A 369 -2.51 8.98 22.21
CA CYS A 369 -3.03 8.16 21.12
C CYS A 369 -4.56 8.30 21.03
N MET A 370 -5.04 8.93 19.95
CA MET A 370 -6.47 8.95 19.63
C MET A 370 -6.78 7.84 18.63
N PHE A 371 -7.73 6.96 18.96
CA PHE A 371 -8.09 5.86 18.06
C PHE A 371 -9.52 5.37 18.26
N GLY A 372 -10.00 4.68 17.24
CA GLY A 372 -11.22 3.86 17.28
C GLY A 372 -10.95 2.51 16.63
N ALA A 373 -12.00 1.71 16.44
CA ALA A 373 -11.92 0.44 15.72
C ALA A 373 -13.08 0.29 14.75
N GLY A 374 -12.82 -0.38 13.62
CA GLY A 374 -13.86 -0.64 12.62
C GLY A 374 -14.89 -1.67 13.09
N GLY A 375 -16.17 -1.40 12.84
CA GLY A 375 -17.25 -2.38 12.98
C GLY A 375 -17.20 -3.47 11.91
N ASN A 376 -17.93 -4.56 12.13
CA ASN A 376 -17.96 -5.78 11.32
C ASN A 376 -16.56 -6.38 11.07
N ARG A 377 -15.68 -6.29 12.06
CA ARG A 377 -14.32 -6.87 12.09
C ARG A 377 -14.14 -7.71 13.35
N ALA A 378 -13.09 -8.53 13.38
CA ALA A 378 -12.80 -9.38 14.53
C ALA A 378 -12.66 -8.55 15.83
N LYS A 379 -13.45 -8.90 16.86
CA LYS A 379 -13.44 -8.21 18.16
C LYS A 379 -12.09 -8.28 18.88
N SER A 380 -11.31 -9.35 18.67
CA SER A 380 -9.97 -9.51 19.26
C SER A 380 -9.08 -8.28 19.03
N ARG A 381 -9.16 -7.70 17.83
CA ARG A 381 -8.41 -6.47 17.46
C ARG A 381 -8.72 -5.30 18.39
N ARG A 382 -9.97 -5.16 18.85
CA ARG A 382 -10.41 -4.07 19.74
C ARG A 382 -9.75 -4.20 21.11
N TYR A 383 -9.76 -5.42 21.65
CA TYR A 383 -9.13 -5.72 22.93
C TYR A 383 -7.62 -5.47 22.88
N GLU A 384 -6.95 -6.02 21.86
CA GLU A 384 -5.50 -5.90 21.70
C GLU A 384 -5.07 -4.44 21.49
N MET A 385 -5.80 -3.65 20.69
CA MET A 385 -5.51 -2.22 20.51
C MET A 385 -5.69 -1.43 21.81
N GLY A 386 -6.73 -1.72 22.59
CA GLY A 386 -6.94 -1.10 23.90
C GLY A 386 -5.76 -1.36 24.84
N GLU A 387 -5.29 -2.60 24.89
CA GLU A 387 -4.16 -3.01 25.72
C GLU A 387 -2.84 -2.35 25.28
N VAL A 388 -2.56 -2.32 23.98
CA VAL A 388 -1.37 -1.66 23.42
C VAL A 388 -1.37 -0.15 23.70
N SER A 389 -2.47 0.54 23.42
CA SER A 389 -2.56 1.99 23.65
C SER A 389 -2.41 2.34 25.12
N GLY A 390 -3.04 1.56 26.02
CA GLY A 390 -2.96 1.77 27.46
C GLY A 390 -1.56 1.54 28.04
N ARG A 391 -0.77 0.63 27.46
CA ARG A 391 0.61 0.37 27.88
C ARG A 391 1.59 1.43 27.38
N LEU A 392 1.43 1.89 26.14
CA LEU A 392 2.45 2.70 25.46
C LEU A 392 2.17 4.21 25.47
N SER A 393 0.91 4.63 25.63
CA SER A 393 0.51 6.05 25.64
C SER A 393 0.33 6.57 27.05
N ASP A 394 0.62 7.85 27.28
CA ASP A 394 0.31 8.53 28.54
C ASP A 394 -1.19 8.86 28.66
N LEU A 395 -1.86 9.03 27.51
CA LEU A 395 -3.29 9.22 27.41
C LEU A 395 -3.85 8.55 26.14
N SER A 396 -4.85 7.71 26.31
CA SER A 396 -5.65 7.16 25.22
C SER A 396 -6.96 7.94 25.04
N VAL A 397 -7.24 8.44 23.85
CA VAL A 397 -8.51 9.11 23.50
C VAL A 397 -9.32 8.16 22.61
N VAL A 398 -10.31 7.50 23.20
CA VAL A 398 -11.10 6.46 22.53
C VAL A 398 -12.32 7.08 21.86
N THR A 399 -12.48 6.84 20.56
CA THR A 399 -13.52 7.46 19.72
C THR A 399 -14.06 6.51 18.64
N ALA A 400 -14.97 6.97 17.81
CA ALA A 400 -15.48 6.24 16.65
C ALA A 400 -14.45 6.14 15.52
N ASP A 401 -14.56 5.08 14.72
CA ASP A 401 -13.96 4.94 13.39
C ASP A 401 -15.10 4.70 12.37
N ASN A 402 -14.92 3.81 11.40
CA ASN A 402 -15.96 3.27 10.55
C ASN A 402 -16.77 2.22 11.32
N SER A 403 -17.84 2.64 12.01
CA SER A 403 -18.68 1.73 12.81
C SER A 403 -19.46 0.73 11.96
N ARG A 404 -19.65 1.01 10.66
CA ARG A 404 -20.41 0.15 9.74
C ARG A 404 -21.79 -0.14 10.34
N PHE A 405 -22.14 -1.40 10.55
CA PHE A 405 -23.45 -1.78 11.07
C PHE A 405 -23.45 -2.03 12.58
N GLU A 406 -22.33 -1.82 13.27
CA GLU A 406 -22.24 -1.95 14.73
C GLU A 406 -22.46 -0.61 15.44
N ASP A 407 -22.90 -0.69 16.70
CA ASP A 407 -23.01 0.47 17.58
C ASP A 407 -21.61 0.94 18.04
N VAL A 408 -21.39 2.26 18.03
CA VAL A 408 -20.11 2.85 18.41
C VAL A 408 -19.77 2.57 19.88
N MET A 409 -20.76 2.61 20.77
CA MET A 409 -20.54 2.38 22.19
C MET A 409 -20.22 0.93 22.50
N ASP A 410 -20.77 -0.02 21.73
CA ASP A 410 -20.39 -1.43 21.84
C ASP A 410 -18.92 -1.65 21.43
N ILE A 411 -18.48 -1.01 20.35
CA ILE A 411 -17.06 -1.05 19.92
C ILE A 411 -16.16 -0.45 21.00
N ILE A 412 -16.53 0.70 21.55
CA ILE A 412 -15.77 1.38 22.61
C ILE A 412 -15.75 0.52 23.89
N ALA A 413 -16.84 -0.15 24.24
CA ALA A 413 -16.89 -1.06 25.38
C ALA A 413 -15.89 -2.21 25.23
N ASP A 414 -15.79 -2.80 24.02
CA ASP A 414 -14.78 -3.81 23.73
C ASP A 414 -13.35 -3.24 23.90
N ILE A 415 -13.05 -2.05 23.36
CA ILE A 415 -11.72 -1.41 23.53
C ILE A 415 -11.38 -1.19 25.02
N LYS A 416 -12.36 -0.76 25.81
CA LYS A 416 -12.19 -0.54 27.26
C LYS A 416 -11.82 -1.81 28.01
N THR A 417 -12.27 -2.99 27.56
CA THR A 417 -11.84 -4.27 28.16
C THR A 417 -10.33 -4.46 28.03
N GLY A 418 -9.72 -4.06 26.91
CA GLY A 418 -8.26 -4.07 26.73
C GLY A 418 -7.56 -3.05 27.62
N LEU A 419 -8.03 -1.80 27.62
CA LEU A 419 -7.49 -0.72 28.45
C LEU A 419 -7.50 -1.05 29.95
N ALA A 420 -8.56 -1.72 30.43
CA ALA A 420 -8.72 -2.09 31.84
C ALA A 420 -7.67 -3.11 32.34
N LYS A 421 -6.89 -3.72 31.45
CA LYS A 421 -5.75 -4.57 31.81
C LYS A 421 -4.45 -3.78 32.02
N THR A 422 -4.49 -2.46 31.86
CA THR A 422 -3.36 -1.57 31.94
C THR A 422 -3.62 -0.45 32.95
N ASP A 423 -2.57 0.25 33.36
CA ASP A 423 -2.69 1.45 34.20
C ASP A 423 -2.79 2.74 33.35
N GLY A 424 -2.97 2.61 32.04
CA GLY A 424 -3.05 3.72 31.10
C GLY A 424 -4.27 4.59 31.31
N LYS A 425 -4.07 5.92 31.35
CA LYS A 425 -5.18 6.87 31.42
C LYS A 425 -5.92 6.90 30.10
N TYR A 426 -7.25 7.02 30.16
CA TYR A 426 -8.05 7.17 28.96
C TYR A 426 -9.25 8.09 29.15
N VAL A 427 -9.73 8.65 28.05
CA VAL A 427 -10.98 9.40 27.94
C VAL A 427 -11.79 8.83 26.77
N VAL A 428 -13.12 8.86 26.90
CA VAL A 428 -14.04 8.38 25.86
C VAL A 428 -14.79 9.56 25.27
N ILE A 429 -14.61 9.80 23.98
CA ILE A 429 -15.31 10.85 23.23
C ILE A 429 -15.81 10.21 21.93
N PRO A 430 -17.08 9.75 21.89
CA PRO A 430 -17.57 8.94 20.77
C PRO A 430 -17.55 9.68 19.43
N ASP A 431 -17.81 10.98 19.42
CA ASP A 431 -17.70 11.80 18.21
C ASP A 431 -16.22 12.04 17.87
N ARG A 432 -15.82 11.67 16.66
CA ARG A 432 -14.41 11.74 16.23
C ARG A 432 -13.92 13.17 16.05
N ARG A 433 -14.76 14.10 15.59
CA ARG A 433 -14.38 15.52 15.48
C ARG A 433 -14.13 16.10 16.87
N GLU A 434 -15.01 15.81 17.82
CA GLU A 434 -14.85 16.30 19.19
C GLU A 434 -13.68 15.63 19.92
N ALA A 435 -13.35 14.37 19.61
CA ALA A 435 -12.13 13.73 20.10
C ALA A 435 -10.87 14.44 19.58
N ILE A 436 -10.84 14.81 18.30
CA ILE A 436 -9.74 15.61 17.71
C ILE A 436 -9.66 16.98 18.38
N ARG A 437 -10.79 17.66 18.58
CA ARG A 437 -10.84 18.94 19.29
C ARG A 437 -10.24 18.82 20.69
N TYR A 438 -10.67 17.81 21.44
CA TYR A 438 -10.15 17.55 22.78
C TYR A 438 -8.63 17.38 22.78
N CYS A 439 -8.07 16.62 21.84
CA CYS A 439 -6.62 16.47 21.70
C CYS A 439 -5.92 17.81 21.48
N ILE A 440 -6.44 18.67 20.59
CA ILE A 440 -5.87 19.98 20.26
C ILE A 440 -5.96 20.96 21.44
N GLU A 441 -7.09 20.99 22.14
CA GLU A 441 -7.33 21.90 23.27
C GLU A 441 -6.53 21.50 24.52
N ASN A 442 -6.28 20.20 24.71
CA ASN A 442 -5.57 19.66 25.87
C ASN A 442 -4.08 19.41 25.59
N ALA A 443 -3.58 19.75 24.39
CA ALA A 443 -2.18 19.62 24.03
C ALA A 443 -1.29 20.51 24.93
N GLN A 444 -0.18 19.95 25.38
CA GLN A 444 0.85 20.63 26.18
C GLN A 444 2.15 20.69 25.40
N ASP A 445 3.03 21.62 25.78
CA ASP A 445 4.35 21.76 25.16
C ASP A 445 5.14 20.44 25.28
N GLY A 446 5.74 20.01 24.16
CA GLY A 446 6.48 18.77 24.04
C GLY A 446 5.63 17.52 23.85
N ASP A 447 4.30 17.61 23.79
CA ASP A 447 3.45 16.45 23.51
C ASP A 447 3.64 15.95 22.07
N ILE A 448 3.48 14.64 21.89
CA ILE A 448 3.25 14.02 20.60
C ILE A 448 1.84 13.41 20.61
N ILE A 449 1.01 13.83 19.67
CA ILE A 449 -0.36 13.35 19.48
C ILE A 449 -0.41 12.57 18.18
N VAL A 450 -0.91 11.33 18.22
CA VAL A 450 -1.17 10.52 17.02
C VAL A 450 -2.66 10.23 16.90
N LEU A 451 -3.22 10.60 15.75
CA LEU A 451 -4.56 10.22 15.30
C LEU A 451 -4.42 8.92 14.52
N ALA A 452 -4.70 7.78 15.16
CA ALA A 452 -4.55 6.46 14.59
C ALA A 452 -5.88 5.91 14.02
N GLY A 453 -5.76 5.05 13.01
CA GLY A 453 -6.85 4.27 12.43
C GLY A 453 -7.16 4.65 10.98
N LYS A 454 -7.60 5.89 10.74
CA LYS A 454 -8.12 6.32 9.42
C LYS A 454 -7.04 6.66 8.42
N GLY A 455 -5.95 7.29 8.85
CA GLY A 455 -4.81 7.60 8.00
C GLY A 455 -5.18 8.40 6.75
N HIS A 456 -5.24 7.73 5.60
CA HIS A 456 -5.49 8.35 4.30
C HIS A 456 -6.97 8.45 3.94
N GLU A 457 -7.84 7.73 4.65
CA GLU A 457 -9.27 7.74 4.41
C GLU A 457 -9.88 9.12 4.65
N ASP A 458 -10.76 9.53 3.74
CA ASP A 458 -11.48 10.80 3.73
C ASP A 458 -12.99 10.60 3.98
N TYR A 459 -13.37 9.48 4.60
CA TYR A 459 -14.77 9.16 4.86
C TYR A 459 -14.96 8.46 6.20
N GLN A 460 -16.14 8.60 6.80
CA GLN A 460 -16.61 7.77 7.91
C GLN A 460 -17.84 6.94 7.47
N GLU A 461 -17.75 5.62 7.62
CA GLU A 461 -18.83 4.69 7.26
C GLU A 461 -19.74 4.38 8.45
N ILE A 462 -21.02 4.76 8.34
CA ILE A 462 -22.05 4.52 9.36
C ILE A 462 -23.28 3.94 8.67
N ARG A 463 -23.69 2.74 9.08
CA ARG A 463 -24.80 1.94 8.52
C ARG A 463 -24.73 1.81 6.99
N GLY A 464 -23.53 1.56 6.46
CA GLY A 464 -23.26 1.40 5.03
C GLY A 464 -23.19 2.72 4.24
N VAL A 465 -23.37 3.88 4.89
CA VAL A 465 -23.26 5.19 4.26
C VAL A 465 -21.88 5.78 4.54
N LYS A 466 -21.10 6.02 3.49
CA LYS A 466 -19.82 6.75 3.57
C LYS A 466 -20.09 8.26 3.54
N ARG A 467 -19.76 8.95 4.63
CA ARG A 467 -19.86 10.41 4.76
C ARG A 467 -18.46 11.01 4.67
N HIS A 468 -18.29 12.14 3.99
CA HIS A 468 -17.01 12.83 3.93
C HIS A 468 -16.48 13.18 5.33
N PHE A 469 -15.23 12.81 5.61
CA PHE A 469 -14.52 13.05 6.86
C PHE A 469 -13.01 12.88 6.63
N ASP A 470 -12.31 13.95 6.23
CA ASP A 470 -10.84 13.97 6.20
C ASP A 470 -10.31 14.63 7.48
N GLU A 471 -9.50 13.88 8.25
CA GLU A 471 -8.94 14.36 9.53
C GLU A 471 -8.09 15.63 9.35
N ARG A 472 -7.49 15.84 8.18
CA ARG A 472 -6.69 17.04 7.87
C ARG A 472 -7.57 18.28 7.81
N GLU A 473 -8.72 18.16 7.13
CA GLU A 473 -9.71 19.23 7.04
C GLU A 473 -10.32 19.50 8.41
N VAL A 474 -10.65 18.44 9.15
CA VAL A 474 -11.22 18.55 10.50
C VAL A 474 -10.27 19.29 11.45
N VAL A 475 -8.99 18.94 11.46
CA VAL A 475 -7.97 19.65 12.26
C VAL A 475 -7.89 21.12 11.85
N ALA A 476 -7.79 21.40 10.54
CA ALA A 476 -7.70 22.78 10.04
C ALA A 476 -8.92 23.62 10.44
N ASP A 477 -10.12 23.04 10.39
CA ASP A 477 -11.36 23.73 10.78
C ASP A 477 -11.44 23.97 12.28
N ILE A 478 -11.03 23.00 13.11
CA ILE A 478 -10.96 23.19 14.57
C ILE A 478 -9.96 24.29 14.92
N LEU A 479 -8.79 24.33 14.28
CA LEU A 479 -7.80 25.39 14.51
C LEU A 479 -8.36 26.79 14.15
N LYS A 480 -9.13 26.91 13.07
CA LYS A 480 -9.83 28.16 12.72
C LYS A 480 -10.86 28.56 13.77
N GLU A 481 -11.69 27.63 14.22
CA GLU A 481 -12.70 27.88 15.26
C GLU A 481 -12.08 28.33 16.58
N LEU A 482 -10.90 27.82 16.93
CA LEU A 482 -10.16 28.18 18.13
C LEU A 482 -9.36 29.50 18.01
N GLY A 483 -9.39 30.16 16.85
CA GLY A 483 -8.57 31.36 16.59
C GLY A 483 -7.07 31.07 16.54
N LYS A 484 -6.71 29.84 16.14
CA LYS A 484 -5.36 29.26 16.15
C LYS A 484 -4.84 28.93 14.73
N ALA A 485 -5.46 29.52 13.70
CA ALA A 485 -5.14 29.27 12.28
C ALA A 485 -3.91 30.04 11.78
#